data_AF-X1AAQ4-F1
#
_entry.id   AF-X1AAQ4-F1
#
_cell.length_a   1.000
_cell.length_b   1.000
_cell.length_c   1.000
_cell.angle_alpha   90.00
_cell.angle_beta   90.00
_cell.angle_gamma   90.00
#
_symmetry.space_group_name_H-M   'P 1'
#
loop_
_entity.id
_entity.type
_entity.pdbx_description
1 polymer ?
#
loop_
_entity_poly.entity_id
_entity_poly.type
_entity_poly.pdbx_seq_one_letter_code
_entity_poly.pdbx_strand_id
1 'polypeptide(L)'
;LRCGYNQLTDLDLSNCDALTYLDCKSNQLSFLNVSNNKELTTIRLGDMPTLFGVCVWIMPFPPEGVNVNTIGSPNFYYTDECAYFFVRIPDTDFLNALIEKGVDIDGDSLISYAEAASIVTLDVSNNGISDLTGIRAFINLDTLICSNNSLSSLDLAKNRILKYLDCSGCGLQNLDISNNKALKELFIEGMPALHEVCVWITPFPPDGVEVHTYDSPIVIFTTECFLGEFLYVPDTAFLRALIEEGVDIVGDSLISYAEAASIVTLDVSNNGISDLTGIRA
;
A
#
# COMPACT_ATOMS: atom_id res chain seq x y z
N LEU A 1 -8.75 8.41 -13.50
CA LEU A 1 -8.20 9.13 -12.35
C LEU A 1 -7.56 10.44 -12.78
N ARG A 2 -8.01 11.56 -12.21
CA ARG A 2 -7.35 12.86 -12.25
C ARG A 2 -6.94 13.21 -10.81
N CYS A 3 -5.65 13.28 -10.56
CA CYS A 3 -5.08 13.59 -9.25
C CYS A 3 -3.93 14.61 -9.36
N GLY A 4 -3.94 15.42 -10.43
CA GLY A 4 -2.89 16.40 -10.68
C GLY A 4 -2.91 17.57 -9.70
N TYR A 5 -1.82 18.32 -9.64
CA TYR A 5 -1.67 19.49 -8.77
C TYR A 5 -1.89 19.16 -7.28
N ASN A 6 -1.25 18.10 -6.81
CA ASN A 6 -1.28 17.66 -5.42
C ASN A 6 0.16 17.57 -4.87
N GLN A 7 0.33 16.97 -3.70
CA GLN A 7 1.62 16.82 -3.02
C GLN A 7 2.04 15.34 -2.95
N LEU A 8 1.57 14.52 -3.89
CA LEU A 8 1.80 13.08 -3.87
C LEU A 8 3.29 12.79 -4.03
N THR A 9 3.84 12.03 -3.09
CA THR A 9 5.19 11.47 -3.17
C THR A 9 5.18 9.98 -3.55
N ASP A 10 4.00 9.36 -3.49
CA ASP A 10 3.74 8.00 -3.93
C ASP A 10 2.35 7.92 -4.60
N LEU A 11 2.17 6.92 -5.47
CA LEU A 11 0.89 6.65 -6.10
C LEU A 11 0.73 5.15 -6.37
N ASP A 12 0.06 4.44 -5.46
CA ASP A 12 -0.29 3.04 -5.64
C ASP A 12 -1.54 2.89 -6.51
N LEU A 13 -1.36 2.38 -7.73
CA LEU A 13 -2.44 2.08 -8.68
C LEU A 13 -2.74 0.58 -8.79
N SER A 14 -2.25 -0.24 -7.84
CA SER A 14 -2.33 -1.70 -7.90
C SER A 14 -3.74 -2.28 -7.69
N ASN A 15 -4.72 -1.43 -7.35
CA ASN A 15 -6.13 -1.78 -7.28
C ASN A 15 -6.96 -1.08 -8.38
N CYS A 16 -6.30 -0.49 -9.38
CA CYS A 16 -6.93 0.32 -10.43
C CYS A 16 -6.86 -0.38 -11.79
N ASP A 17 -7.22 -1.67 -11.87
CA ASP A 17 -6.97 -2.52 -13.04
C ASP A 17 -7.74 -2.07 -14.29
N ALA A 18 -8.90 -1.42 -14.12
CA ALA A 18 -9.75 -0.93 -15.21
C ALA A 18 -9.41 0.51 -15.64
N LEU A 19 -8.35 1.10 -15.08
CA LEU A 19 -8.01 2.51 -15.28
C LEU A 19 -7.60 2.80 -16.74
N THR A 20 -8.42 3.59 -17.45
CA THR A 20 -8.17 3.97 -18.85
C THR A 20 -7.49 5.33 -19.02
N TYR A 21 -7.54 6.17 -17.99
CA TYR A 21 -7.04 7.55 -18.00
C TYR A 21 -6.37 7.89 -16.67
N LEU A 22 -5.12 8.34 -16.74
CA LEU A 22 -4.35 8.85 -15.59
C LEU A 22 -3.84 10.27 -15.86
N ASP A 23 -4.17 11.21 -15.00
CA ASP A 23 -3.56 12.54 -14.95
C ASP A 23 -3.03 12.80 -13.55
N CYS A 24 -1.72 12.66 -13.37
CA CYS A 24 -1.02 12.85 -12.10
C CYS A 24 0.04 13.96 -12.18
N LYS A 25 -0.10 14.88 -13.15
CA LYS A 25 0.81 16.01 -13.36
C LYS A 25 0.97 16.87 -12.11
N SER A 26 2.08 17.61 -12.02
CA SER A 26 2.32 18.57 -10.93
C SER A 26 2.19 17.91 -9.55
N ASN A 27 2.84 16.76 -9.38
CA ASN A 27 3.05 16.05 -8.12
C ASN A 27 4.56 15.87 -7.88
N GLN A 28 4.93 15.23 -6.78
CA GLN A 28 6.31 15.02 -6.35
C GLN A 28 6.74 13.55 -6.46
N LEU A 29 6.06 12.75 -7.30
CA LEU A 29 6.41 11.35 -7.51
C LEU A 29 7.82 11.24 -8.09
N SER A 30 8.67 10.47 -7.43
CA SER A 30 9.98 10.10 -7.96
C SER A 30 9.86 8.93 -8.95
N PHE A 31 8.87 8.07 -8.74
CA PHE A 31 8.56 6.93 -9.57
C PHE A 31 7.06 6.73 -9.71
N LEU A 32 6.67 6.12 -10.83
CA LEU A 32 5.30 5.70 -11.04
C LEU A 32 5.28 4.29 -11.64
N ASN A 33 4.60 3.36 -10.98
CA ASN A 33 4.37 2.03 -11.52
C ASN A 33 2.96 1.93 -12.13
N VAL A 34 2.89 1.81 -13.45
CA VAL A 34 1.64 1.55 -14.20
C VAL A 34 1.63 0.20 -14.91
N SER A 35 2.57 -0.69 -14.60
CA SER A 35 2.75 -1.98 -15.29
C SER A 35 1.56 -2.94 -15.19
N ASN A 36 0.69 -2.75 -14.20
CA ASN A 36 -0.54 -3.52 -14.06
C ASN A 36 -1.76 -2.84 -14.71
N ASN A 37 -1.69 -1.55 -15.03
CA ASN A 37 -2.81 -0.75 -15.55
C ASN A 37 -2.84 -0.78 -17.09
N LYS A 38 -3.00 -1.98 -17.66
CA LYS A 38 -2.85 -2.24 -19.11
C LYS A 38 -3.93 -1.61 -19.99
N GLU A 39 -5.03 -1.18 -19.39
CA GLU A 39 -6.14 -0.51 -20.07
C GLU A 39 -5.91 1.01 -20.27
N LEU A 40 -4.78 1.56 -19.77
CA LEU A 40 -4.43 2.97 -19.91
C LEU A 40 -4.26 3.37 -21.38
N THR A 41 -5.08 4.33 -21.83
CA THR A 41 -5.00 4.94 -23.17
C THR A 41 -4.45 6.37 -23.12
N THR A 42 -4.48 7.01 -21.94
CA THR A 42 -3.96 8.36 -21.74
C THR A 42 -3.25 8.46 -20.40
N ILE A 43 -2.01 8.94 -20.43
CA ILE A 43 -1.18 9.16 -19.25
C ILE A 43 -0.62 10.59 -19.29
N ARG A 44 -0.85 11.39 -18.25
CA ARG A 44 -0.29 12.74 -18.13
C ARG A 44 0.63 12.80 -16.91
N LEU A 45 1.90 13.06 -17.21
CA LEU A 45 3.05 13.09 -16.31
C LEU A 45 3.74 14.45 -16.36
N GLY A 46 2.99 15.54 -16.61
CA GLY A 46 3.59 16.86 -16.81
C GLY A 46 4.03 17.53 -15.51
N ASP A 47 5.01 18.43 -15.58
CA ASP A 47 5.51 19.23 -14.45
C ASP A 47 5.83 18.40 -13.18
N MET A 48 6.51 17.26 -13.34
CA MET A 48 6.94 16.38 -12.25
C MET A 48 8.47 16.39 -12.14
N PRO A 49 9.08 17.38 -11.46
CA PRO A 49 10.52 17.60 -11.49
C PRO A 49 11.34 16.51 -10.79
N THR A 50 10.71 15.73 -9.90
CA THR A 50 11.35 14.63 -9.16
C THR A 50 11.22 13.28 -9.87
N LEU A 51 10.37 13.17 -10.90
CA LEU A 51 10.12 11.93 -11.61
C LEU A 51 11.37 11.51 -12.37
N PHE A 52 11.88 10.32 -12.07
CA PHE A 52 13.07 9.76 -12.71
C PHE A 52 12.79 8.42 -13.41
N GLY A 53 11.69 7.74 -13.10
CA GLY A 53 11.31 6.50 -13.79
C GLY A 53 9.80 6.25 -13.82
N VAL A 54 9.36 5.53 -14.85
CA VAL A 54 7.99 5.02 -14.94
C VAL A 54 8.05 3.56 -15.36
N CYS A 55 7.54 2.67 -14.53
CA CYS A 55 7.42 1.27 -14.95
C CYS A 55 6.13 1.03 -15.73
N VAL A 56 6.27 0.37 -16.87
CA VAL A 56 5.22 0.12 -17.86
C VAL A 56 5.07 -1.38 -18.13
N TRP A 57 4.02 -1.76 -18.82
CA TRP A 57 3.67 -3.17 -19.05
C TRP A 57 4.31 -3.78 -20.30
N ILE A 58 4.93 -2.97 -21.16
CA ILE A 58 5.53 -3.41 -22.42
C ILE A 58 6.55 -2.40 -22.93
N MET A 59 7.61 -2.91 -23.56
CA MET A 59 8.55 -2.12 -24.36
C MET A 59 8.52 -2.57 -25.85
N PRO A 60 8.65 -1.64 -26.81
CA PRO A 60 8.82 -0.19 -26.66
C PRO A 60 7.53 0.53 -26.19
N PHE A 61 7.71 1.63 -25.47
CA PHE A 61 6.62 2.43 -24.91
C PHE A 61 6.65 3.87 -25.44
N PRO A 62 5.49 4.53 -25.67
CA PRO A 62 4.13 4.00 -25.57
C PRO A 62 3.75 3.06 -26.73
N PRO A 63 2.95 2.01 -26.49
CA PRO A 63 2.38 1.20 -27.56
C PRO A 63 1.32 2.00 -28.36
N GLU A 64 0.91 1.47 -29.52
CA GLU A 64 -0.09 2.11 -30.37
C GLU A 64 -1.40 2.37 -29.61
N GLY A 65 -1.97 3.58 -29.78
CA GLY A 65 -3.20 3.99 -29.11
C GLY A 65 -3.02 4.59 -27.71
N VAL A 66 -1.82 4.53 -27.13
CA VAL A 66 -1.52 5.13 -25.83
C VAL A 66 -0.90 6.52 -26.00
N ASN A 67 -1.57 7.53 -25.46
CA ASN A 67 -1.14 8.93 -25.51
C ASN A 67 -0.48 9.33 -24.21
N VAL A 68 0.79 9.76 -24.26
CA VAL A 68 1.52 10.18 -23.07
C VAL A 68 1.96 11.64 -23.19
N ASN A 69 1.64 12.45 -22.19
CA ASN A 69 2.09 13.84 -22.08
C ASN A 69 3.09 13.97 -20.94
N THR A 70 4.29 14.45 -21.27
CA THR A 70 5.44 14.57 -20.36
C THR A 70 5.97 16.00 -20.27
N ILE A 71 5.22 16.99 -20.78
CA ILE A 71 5.65 18.39 -20.82
C ILE A 71 5.95 18.86 -19.39
N GLY A 72 7.17 19.34 -19.15
CA GLY A 72 7.64 19.76 -17.82
C GLY A 72 8.33 18.67 -17.00
N SER A 73 8.47 17.46 -17.54
CA SER A 73 9.13 16.31 -16.88
C SER A 73 10.23 15.72 -17.77
N PRO A 74 11.38 16.40 -17.92
CA PRO A 74 12.34 16.10 -18.98
C PRO A 74 13.27 14.91 -18.72
N ASN A 75 13.38 14.40 -17.48
CA ASN A 75 14.49 13.54 -17.05
C ASN A 75 14.04 12.20 -16.46
N PHE A 76 13.18 11.46 -17.15
CA PHE A 76 12.80 10.12 -16.73
C PHE A 76 12.86 9.11 -17.88
N TYR A 77 12.91 7.83 -17.53
CA TYR A 77 12.88 6.72 -18.48
C TYR A 77 11.66 5.81 -18.26
N TYR A 78 11.26 5.11 -19.32
CA TYR A 78 10.33 3.99 -19.22
C TYR A 78 11.10 2.68 -19.07
N THR A 79 10.58 1.76 -18.28
CA THR A 79 11.12 0.39 -18.16
C THR A 79 9.97 -0.60 -18.01
N ASP A 80 10.10 -1.81 -18.57
CA ASP A 80 9.26 -2.97 -18.24
C ASP A 80 9.91 -3.87 -17.18
N GLU A 81 11.12 -3.53 -16.74
CA GLU A 81 11.87 -4.20 -15.69
C GLU A 81 11.50 -3.67 -14.29
N CYS A 82 10.21 -3.65 -13.95
CA CYS A 82 9.70 -3.05 -12.69
C CYS A 82 10.33 -3.62 -11.42
N ALA A 83 10.80 -4.87 -11.50
CA ALA A 83 11.44 -5.56 -10.39
C ALA A 83 12.78 -4.93 -9.98
N TYR A 84 13.46 -4.18 -10.84
CA TYR A 84 14.73 -3.51 -10.52
C TYR A 84 14.54 -2.07 -10.05
N PHE A 85 13.29 -1.65 -9.84
CA PHE A 85 13.00 -0.36 -9.27
C PHE A 85 12.96 -0.42 -7.74
N PHE A 86 13.19 0.71 -7.09
CA PHE A 86 13.21 0.80 -5.63
C PHE A 86 11.82 0.83 -5.01
N VAL A 87 11.65 0.07 -3.93
CA VAL A 87 10.51 0.08 -3.02
C VAL A 87 10.56 1.37 -2.20
N ARG A 88 9.46 2.11 -2.19
CA ARG A 88 9.35 3.29 -1.32
C ARG A 88 9.24 2.85 0.13
N ILE A 89 10.24 3.22 0.93
CA ILE A 89 10.30 2.98 2.37
C ILE A 89 10.51 4.34 3.05
N PRO A 90 9.42 5.03 3.45
CA PRO A 90 9.51 6.40 3.99
C PRO A 90 10.05 6.43 5.42
N ASP A 91 9.84 5.37 6.20
CA ASP A 91 10.35 5.24 7.56
C ASP A 91 11.84 4.90 7.52
N THR A 92 12.68 5.80 8.02
CA THR A 92 14.14 5.63 7.99
C THR A 92 14.61 4.51 8.91
N ASP A 93 13.90 4.26 10.02
CA ASP A 93 14.23 3.16 10.92
C ASP A 93 13.89 1.82 10.26
N PHE A 94 12.81 1.75 9.48
CA PHE A 94 12.50 0.58 8.68
C PHE A 94 13.55 0.34 7.58
N LEU A 95 13.93 1.39 6.83
CA LEU A 95 14.96 1.29 5.80
C LEU A 95 16.30 0.82 6.39
N ASN A 96 16.73 1.40 7.50
CA ASN A 96 17.96 1.00 8.17
C ASN A 96 17.90 -0.44 8.68
N ALA A 97 16.77 -0.86 9.25
CA ALA A 97 16.58 -2.24 9.69
C ALA A 97 16.66 -3.22 8.51
N LEU A 98 16.11 -2.87 7.34
CA LEU A 98 16.22 -3.69 6.12
C LEU A 98 17.67 -3.81 5.64
N ILE A 99 18.40 -2.70 5.62
CA ILE A 99 19.82 -2.68 5.24
C ILE A 99 20.65 -3.53 6.22
N GLU A 100 20.44 -3.38 7.53
CA GLU A 100 21.15 -4.15 8.56
C GLU A 100 20.87 -5.66 8.45
N LYS A 101 19.65 -6.03 8.06
CA LYS A 101 19.25 -7.43 7.81
C LYS A 101 19.78 -7.98 6.48
N GLY A 102 20.51 -7.18 5.71
CA GLY A 102 21.14 -7.58 4.45
C GLY A 102 20.17 -7.70 3.29
N VAL A 103 19.06 -6.95 3.32
CA VAL A 103 18.11 -6.88 2.20
C VAL A 103 18.70 -6.10 1.03
N ASP A 104 19.46 -5.04 1.31
CA ASP A 104 20.24 -4.29 0.31
C ASP A 104 21.48 -5.12 -0.08
N ILE A 105 21.39 -5.82 -1.22
CA ILE A 105 22.39 -6.79 -1.71
C ILE A 105 23.50 -6.06 -2.47
N ASP A 106 23.14 -5.02 -3.23
CA ASP A 106 24.10 -4.28 -4.05
C ASP A 106 24.77 -3.09 -3.32
N GLY A 107 24.26 -2.74 -2.14
CA GLY A 107 24.84 -1.77 -1.23
C GLY A 107 24.59 -0.32 -1.64
N ASP A 108 23.55 -0.06 -2.43
CA ASP A 108 23.24 1.27 -2.93
C ASP A 108 22.41 2.13 -1.96
N SER A 109 22.15 1.61 -0.76
CA SER A 109 21.32 2.22 0.31
C SER A 109 19.84 2.34 -0.03
N LEU A 110 19.37 1.70 -1.10
CA LEU A 110 17.98 1.58 -1.48
C LEU A 110 17.58 0.11 -1.47
N ILE A 111 16.27 -0.16 -1.50
CA ILE A 111 15.75 -1.53 -1.57
C ILE A 111 14.99 -1.66 -2.87
N SER A 112 15.45 -2.50 -3.77
CA SER A 112 14.75 -2.85 -5.01
C SER A 112 13.61 -3.84 -4.77
N TYR A 113 12.64 -3.90 -5.68
CA TYR A 113 11.58 -4.92 -5.65
C TYR A 113 12.17 -6.34 -5.77
N ALA A 114 13.28 -6.52 -6.46
CA ALA A 114 13.98 -7.80 -6.59
C ALA A 114 14.59 -8.23 -5.26
N GLU A 115 15.24 -7.31 -4.55
CA GLU A 115 15.77 -7.54 -3.20
C GLU A 115 14.64 -7.89 -2.24
N ALA A 116 13.59 -7.07 -2.17
CA ALA A 116 12.41 -7.34 -1.33
C ALA A 116 11.76 -8.70 -1.65
N ALA A 117 11.63 -9.05 -2.94
CA ALA A 117 11.06 -10.32 -3.38
C ALA A 117 11.96 -11.53 -3.07
N SER A 118 13.26 -11.33 -2.83
CA SER A 118 14.18 -12.41 -2.45
C SER A 118 14.05 -12.82 -0.97
N ILE A 119 13.44 -11.96 -0.14
CA ILE A 119 13.32 -12.18 1.29
C ILE A 119 12.14 -13.08 1.62
N VAL A 120 12.42 -14.13 2.40
CA VAL A 120 11.42 -15.10 2.89
C VAL A 120 11.12 -14.91 4.37
N THR A 121 12.11 -14.49 5.16
CA THR A 121 11.97 -14.25 6.60
C THR A 121 12.53 -12.87 6.91
N LEU A 122 11.72 -12.03 7.55
CA LEU A 122 12.11 -10.69 7.95
C LEU A 122 11.81 -10.48 9.43
N ASP A 123 12.84 -10.14 10.18
CA ASP A 123 12.74 -9.72 11.58
C ASP A 123 13.28 -8.30 11.72
N VAL A 124 12.37 -7.37 11.94
CA VAL A 124 12.62 -5.94 12.18
C VAL A 124 12.08 -5.51 13.56
N SER A 125 11.96 -6.46 14.49
CA SER A 125 11.49 -6.19 15.85
C SER A 125 12.41 -5.23 16.61
N ASN A 126 11.85 -4.44 17.53
CA ASN A 126 12.59 -3.55 18.45
C ASN A 126 13.44 -2.47 17.75
N ASN A 127 13.02 -1.98 16.59
CA ASN A 127 13.77 -0.96 15.83
C ASN A 127 13.16 0.45 15.91
N GLY A 128 12.09 0.64 16.69
CA GLY A 128 11.43 1.95 16.80
C GLY A 128 10.59 2.32 15.58
N ILE A 129 10.36 1.38 14.67
CA ILE A 129 9.68 1.60 13.39
C ILE A 129 8.25 2.10 13.63
N SER A 130 7.85 3.15 12.92
CA SER A 130 6.52 3.75 13.03
C SER A 130 5.62 3.42 11.83
N ASP A 131 6.23 3.15 10.67
CA ASP A 131 5.56 2.90 9.40
C ASP A 131 6.27 1.79 8.59
N LEU A 132 5.56 0.69 8.31
CA LEU A 132 6.04 -0.43 7.48
C LEU A 132 5.69 -0.27 5.99
N THR A 133 5.36 0.93 5.52
CA THR A 133 5.18 1.22 4.09
C THR A 133 6.37 0.66 3.29
N GLY A 134 6.04 -0.11 2.25
CA GLY A 134 7.00 -0.90 1.47
C GLY A 134 6.93 -2.41 1.72
N ILE A 135 6.39 -2.86 2.86
CA ILE A 135 6.32 -4.30 3.21
C ILE A 135 5.54 -5.15 2.18
N ARG A 136 4.62 -4.53 1.45
CA ARG A 136 3.83 -5.16 0.38
C ARG A 136 4.68 -5.64 -0.80
N ALA A 137 5.90 -5.12 -0.95
CA ALA A 137 6.87 -5.54 -1.97
C ALA A 137 7.51 -6.91 -1.66
N PHE A 138 7.45 -7.36 -0.41
CA PHE A 138 8.02 -8.63 0.05
C PHE A 138 7.06 -9.79 -0.27
N ILE A 139 6.82 -10.01 -1.55
CA ILE A 139 5.79 -10.94 -2.06
C ILE A 139 6.02 -12.41 -1.68
N ASN A 140 7.28 -12.77 -1.38
CA ASN A 140 7.66 -14.11 -0.97
C ASN A 140 7.86 -14.25 0.56
N LEU A 141 7.41 -13.25 1.34
CA LEU A 141 7.56 -13.24 2.78
C LEU A 141 6.65 -14.30 3.44
N ASP A 142 7.30 -15.25 4.10
CA ASP A 142 6.70 -16.36 4.84
C ASP A 142 6.64 -16.06 6.35
N THR A 143 7.61 -15.30 6.86
CA THR A 143 7.73 -14.94 8.27
C THR A 143 8.00 -13.45 8.41
N LEU A 144 7.15 -12.76 9.17
CA LEU A 144 7.33 -11.36 9.55
C LEU A 144 7.32 -11.24 11.07
N ILE A 145 8.41 -10.71 11.63
CA ILE A 145 8.54 -10.34 13.04
C ILE A 145 8.77 -8.83 13.08
N CYS A 146 7.75 -8.08 13.49
CA CYS A 146 7.80 -6.63 13.62
C CYS A 146 7.41 -6.16 15.03
N SER A 147 7.50 -7.06 16.02
CA SER A 147 7.14 -6.78 17.41
C SER A 147 7.96 -5.67 18.07
N ASN A 148 7.37 -5.06 19.11
CA ASN A 148 7.94 -3.96 19.89
C ASN A 148 8.38 -2.76 19.05
N ASN A 149 7.54 -2.39 18.07
CA ASN A 149 7.67 -1.18 17.28
C ASN A 149 6.49 -0.23 17.56
N SER A 150 6.55 1.00 17.03
CA SER A 150 5.52 2.04 17.25
C SER A 150 4.48 2.09 16.13
N LEU A 151 4.16 0.92 15.54
CA LEU A 151 3.26 0.84 14.40
C LEU A 151 1.84 1.25 14.79
N SER A 152 1.23 2.13 13.99
CA SER A 152 -0.18 2.52 14.10
C SER A 152 -1.06 1.88 13.02
N SER A 153 -0.45 1.41 11.93
CA SER A 153 -1.09 0.66 10.86
C SER A 153 -0.16 -0.44 10.35
N LEU A 154 -0.73 -1.48 9.73
CA LEU A 154 0.01 -2.59 9.14
C LEU A 154 -0.78 -3.17 7.95
N ASP A 155 -0.34 -2.86 6.72
CA ASP A 155 -0.94 -3.40 5.49
C ASP A 155 -0.17 -4.62 4.98
N LEU A 156 -0.77 -5.80 5.12
CA LEU A 156 -0.23 -7.09 4.68
C LEU A 156 -0.99 -7.69 3.48
N ALA A 157 -1.82 -6.90 2.78
CA ALA A 157 -2.76 -7.41 1.78
C ALA A 157 -2.08 -8.12 0.59
N LYS A 158 -0.80 -7.82 0.33
CA LYS A 158 0.00 -8.45 -0.74
C LYS A 158 0.88 -9.61 -0.24
N ASN A 159 1.14 -9.73 1.06
CA ASN A 159 1.96 -10.80 1.66
C ASN A 159 1.12 -12.09 1.86
N ARG A 160 0.48 -12.57 0.79
CA ARG A 160 -0.56 -13.62 0.85
C ARG A 160 -0.06 -15.00 1.26
N ILE A 161 1.25 -15.23 1.17
CA ILE A 161 1.87 -16.51 1.53
C ILE A 161 2.40 -16.53 2.97
N LEU A 162 2.25 -15.43 3.72
CA LEU A 162 2.73 -15.29 5.09
C LEU A 162 2.14 -16.38 6.00
N LYS A 163 3.00 -17.14 6.68
CA LYS A 163 2.64 -18.21 7.63
C LYS A 163 2.84 -17.82 9.08
N TYR A 164 3.75 -16.90 9.36
CA TYR A 164 4.06 -16.45 10.71
C TYR A 164 4.04 -14.91 10.77
N LEU A 165 3.23 -14.36 11.67
CA LEU A 165 3.17 -12.94 11.95
C LEU A 165 3.33 -12.70 13.45
N ASP A 166 4.35 -11.94 13.83
CA ASP A 166 4.46 -11.35 15.17
C ASP A 166 4.50 -9.82 15.08
N CYS A 167 3.41 -9.19 15.50
CA CYS A 167 3.30 -7.74 15.66
C CYS A 167 3.01 -7.36 17.12
N SER A 168 3.40 -8.20 18.07
CA SER A 168 3.22 -7.98 19.51
C SER A 168 3.84 -6.66 19.96
N GLY A 169 3.26 -6.02 20.97
CA GLY A 169 3.76 -4.75 21.53
C GLY A 169 3.64 -3.54 20.59
N CYS A 170 2.97 -3.67 19.43
CA CYS A 170 2.69 -2.55 18.53
C CYS A 170 1.43 -1.76 18.96
N GLY A 171 1.31 -0.54 18.45
CA GLY A 171 0.20 0.39 18.74
C GLY A 171 -1.02 0.25 17.82
N LEU A 172 -1.24 -0.92 17.21
CA LEU A 172 -2.34 -1.13 16.26
C LEU A 172 -3.69 -1.12 17.00
N GLN A 173 -4.65 -0.38 16.46
CA GLN A 173 -6.04 -0.45 16.91
C GLN A 173 -6.81 -1.58 16.24
N ASN A 174 -6.46 -1.83 14.97
CA ASN A 174 -7.12 -2.71 14.02
C ASN A 174 -6.04 -3.50 13.27
N LEU A 175 -6.33 -4.76 12.92
CA LEU A 175 -5.45 -5.57 12.08
C LEU A 175 -6.26 -6.34 11.04
N ASP A 176 -5.95 -6.17 9.76
CA ASP A 176 -6.54 -6.96 8.67
C ASP A 176 -5.57 -8.04 8.21
N ILE A 177 -5.95 -9.29 8.44
CA ILE A 177 -5.23 -10.48 7.95
C ILE A 177 -6.12 -11.39 7.07
N SER A 178 -7.24 -10.86 6.55
CA SER A 178 -8.20 -11.63 5.74
C SER A 178 -7.62 -12.19 4.44
N ASN A 179 -6.59 -11.54 3.92
CA ASN A 179 -5.89 -11.96 2.72
C ASN A 179 -4.72 -12.94 3.02
N ASN A 180 -4.34 -13.11 4.28
CA ASN A 180 -3.19 -13.92 4.71
C ASN A 180 -3.61 -15.33 5.14
N LYS A 181 -4.35 -16.02 4.25
CA LYS A 181 -4.97 -17.34 4.51
C LYS A 181 -3.96 -18.48 4.76
N ALA A 182 -2.68 -18.22 4.50
CA ALA A 182 -1.60 -19.16 4.78
C ALA A 182 -1.10 -19.10 6.23
N LEU A 183 -1.55 -18.12 7.04
CA LEU A 183 -1.13 -17.95 8.43
C LEU A 183 -1.38 -19.22 9.24
N LYS A 184 -0.36 -19.57 10.02
CA LYS A 184 -0.34 -20.68 10.99
C LYS A 184 -0.12 -20.19 12.40
N GLU A 185 0.61 -19.09 12.56
CA GLU A 185 0.95 -18.53 13.87
C GLU A 185 0.78 -17.00 13.84
N LEU A 186 0.00 -16.48 14.79
CA LEU A 186 -0.27 -15.06 14.97
C LEU A 186 0.04 -14.63 16.40
N PHE A 187 0.97 -13.71 16.57
CA PHE A 187 1.30 -13.09 17.85
C PHE A 187 0.86 -11.63 17.86
N ILE A 188 -0.10 -11.34 18.74
CA ILE A 188 -0.68 -10.03 18.98
C ILE A 188 -0.69 -9.75 20.50
N GLU A 189 0.41 -10.07 21.17
CA GLU A 189 0.55 -9.93 22.63
C GLU A 189 0.87 -8.49 23.02
N GLY A 190 0.41 -8.04 24.19
CA GLY A 190 0.74 -6.72 24.74
C GLY A 190 0.29 -5.54 23.86
N MET A 191 -0.83 -5.66 23.16
CA MET A 191 -1.38 -4.64 22.26
C MET A 191 -2.61 -3.95 22.89
N PRO A 192 -2.44 -2.95 23.78
CA PRO A 192 -3.53 -2.41 24.59
C PRO A 192 -4.60 -1.65 23.79
N ALA A 193 -4.30 -1.24 22.56
CA ALA A 193 -5.22 -0.51 21.69
C ALA A 193 -5.98 -1.43 20.71
N LEU A 194 -5.54 -2.69 20.55
CA LEU A 194 -6.08 -3.62 19.56
C LEU A 194 -7.44 -4.13 20.01
N HIS A 195 -8.49 -3.86 19.25
CA HIS A 195 -9.84 -4.32 19.59
C HIS A 195 -10.46 -5.21 18.50
N GLU A 196 -10.01 -5.08 17.25
CA GLU A 196 -10.56 -5.84 16.13
C GLU A 196 -9.48 -6.43 15.22
N VAL A 197 -9.65 -7.70 14.88
CA VAL A 197 -8.85 -8.42 13.88
C VAL A 197 -9.79 -8.99 12.82
N CYS A 198 -9.59 -8.52 11.61
CA CYS A 198 -10.28 -9.00 10.42
C CYS A 198 -9.60 -10.30 9.91
N VAL A 199 -10.40 -11.35 9.71
CA VAL A 199 -9.95 -12.70 9.37
C VAL A 199 -10.76 -13.29 8.21
N TRP A 200 -10.26 -14.36 7.60
CA TRP A 200 -10.91 -14.97 6.44
C TRP A 200 -12.03 -15.98 6.77
N ILE A 201 -12.17 -16.39 8.03
CA ILE A 201 -13.20 -17.33 8.48
C ILE A 201 -13.55 -17.11 9.97
N THR A 202 -14.81 -17.33 10.33
CA THR A 202 -15.29 -17.41 11.71
C THR A 202 -16.05 -18.74 11.93
N PRO A 203 -15.94 -19.39 13.11
CA PRO A 203 -15.12 -18.99 14.27
C PRO A 203 -13.62 -19.06 13.99
N PHE A 204 -12.85 -18.20 14.66
CA PHE A 204 -11.39 -18.08 14.54
C PHE A 204 -10.74 -18.36 15.90
N PRO A 205 -9.57 -19.03 15.96
CA PRO A 205 -8.79 -19.57 14.83
C PRO A 205 -9.36 -20.87 14.23
N PRO A 206 -9.21 -21.10 12.92
CA PRO A 206 -9.48 -22.41 12.32
C PRO A 206 -8.42 -23.46 12.73
N ASP A 207 -8.70 -24.74 12.48
CA ASP A 207 -7.78 -25.84 12.79
C ASP A 207 -6.37 -25.61 12.19
N GLY A 208 -5.35 -25.75 13.04
CA GLY A 208 -3.95 -25.60 12.64
C GLY A 208 -3.43 -24.15 12.63
N VAL A 209 -4.22 -23.19 13.13
CA VAL A 209 -3.78 -21.81 13.37
C VAL A 209 -3.69 -21.56 14.87
N GLU A 210 -2.52 -21.12 15.32
CA GLU A 210 -2.24 -20.74 16.70
C GLU A 210 -2.26 -19.21 16.84
N VAL A 211 -2.91 -18.71 17.89
CA VAL A 211 -3.08 -17.27 18.13
C VAL A 211 -2.70 -16.96 19.57
N HIS A 212 -1.80 -16.00 19.73
CA HIS A 212 -1.22 -15.60 21.00
C HIS A 212 -1.64 -14.16 21.31
N THR A 213 -2.41 -14.00 22.39
CA THR A 213 -3.05 -12.71 22.77
C THR A 213 -2.76 -12.33 24.22
N TYR A 214 -1.67 -12.82 24.80
CA TYR A 214 -1.32 -12.52 26.19
C TYR A 214 -1.16 -11.00 26.42
N ASP A 215 -1.65 -10.49 27.55
CA ASP A 215 -1.65 -9.05 27.88
C ASP A 215 -2.30 -8.10 26.84
N SER A 216 -3.08 -8.63 25.90
CA SER A 216 -3.95 -7.87 25.01
C SER A 216 -5.39 -7.87 25.54
N PRO A 217 -6.20 -6.84 25.24
CA PRO A 217 -7.61 -6.82 25.61
C PRO A 217 -8.37 -7.94 24.88
N ILE A 218 -9.67 -8.06 25.15
CA ILE A 218 -10.51 -8.99 24.39
C ILE A 218 -10.54 -8.52 22.94
N VAL A 219 -9.87 -9.29 22.08
CA VAL A 219 -9.82 -9.06 20.63
C VAL A 219 -11.02 -9.72 19.97
N ILE A 220 -11.73 -8.97 19.12
CA ILE A 220 -12.84 -9.49 18.32
C ILE A 220 -12.26 -9.96 16.98
N PHE A 221 -12.48 -11.24 16.67
CA PHE A 221 -12.17 -11.80 15.34
C PHE A 221 -13.43 -11.81 14.48
N THR A 222 -13.35 -11.23 13.29
CA THR A 222 -14.51 -11.07 12.41
C THR A 222 -14.17 -11.32 10.94
N THR A 223 -15.07 -12.03 10.24
CA THR A 223 -15.07 -12.12 8.76
C THR A 223 -15.73 -10.94 8.09
N GLU A 224 -16.50 -10.18 8.86
CA GLU A 224 -16.88 -8.82 8.50
C GLU A 224 -15.63 -8.01 8.77
N CYS A 225 -14.72 -8.10 7.82
CA CYS A 225 -13.44 -7.44 7.81
C CYS A 225 -13.64 -5.95 7.79
N PHE A 226 -13.91 -5.47 9.00
CA PHE A 226 -14.81 -4.40 9.36
C PHE A 226 -16.23 -4.59 8.79
N LEU A 227 -17.20 -3.81 9.26
CA LEU A 227 -18.18 -3.24 8.35
C LEU A 227 -17.40 -2.64 7.16
N GLY A 228 -17.08 -3.47 6.17
CA GLY A 228 -16.55 -3.15 4.87
C GLY A 228 -17.62 -2.49 4.02
N GLU A 229 -18.46 -1.66 4.63
CA GLU A 229 -18.84 -0.44 3.96
C GLU A 229 -17.55 0.35 3.77
N PHE A 230 -16.81 0.80 4.79
CA PHE A 230 -15.90 1.96 4.60
C PHE A 230 -14.43 1.69 4.17
N LEU A 231 -13.96 2.45 3.19
CA LEU A 231 -12.61 2.59 2.65
C LEU A 231 -11.69 3.33 3.64
N TYR A 232 -10.50 2.79 3.87
CA TYR A 232 -9.48 3.50 4.65
C TYR A 232 -8.87 4.65 3.83
N VAL A 233 -9.14 5.88 4.25
CA VAL A 233 -8.64 7.11 3.62
C VAL A 233 -7.93 7.96 4.70
N PRO A 234 -6.60 7.79 4.88
CA PRO A 234 -5.86 8.45 5.95
C PRO A 234 -5.66 9.96 5.72
N ASP A 235 -5.65 10.40 4.46
CA ASP A 235 -5.50 11.80 4.09
C ASP A 235 -6.86 12.51 4.16
N THR A 236 -6.99 13.46 5.08
CA THR A 236 -8.25 14.20 5.28
C THR A 236 -8.63 15.09 4.09
N ALA A 237 -7.66 15.56 3.29
CA ALA A 237 -7.94 16.29 2.06
C ALA A 237 -8.45 15.34 0.99
N PHE A 238 -7.91 14.11 0.92
CA PHE A 238 -8.43 13.09 0.03
C PHE A 238 -9.85 12.66 0.41
N LEU A 239 -10.11 12.41 1.69
CA LEU A 239 -11.45 12.09 2.19
C LEU A 239 -12.46 13.19 1.81
N ARG A 240 -12.09 14.45 2.05
CA ARG A 240 -12.94 15.59 1.68
C ARG A 240 -13.18 15.66 0.17
N ALA A 241 -12.15 15.44 -0.64
CA ALA A 241 -12.29 15.45 -2.10
C ALA A 241 -13.22 14.33 -2.59
N LEU A 242 -13.17 13.13 -1.99
CA LEU A 242 -14.12 12.05 -2.29
C LEU A 242 -15.56 12.45 -1.96
N ILE A 243 -15.78 13.08 -0.81
CA ILE A 243 -17.12 13.58 -0.42
C ILE A 243 -17.61 14.66 -1.39
N GLU A 244 -16.75 15.61 -1.78
CA GLU A 244 -17.09 16.69 -2.72
C GLU A 244 -17.40 16.18 -4.14
N GLU A 245 -16.72 15.12 -4.58
CA GLU A 245 -16.99 14.42 -5.85
C GLU A 245 -18.25 13.52 -5.79
N GLY A 246 -18.95 13.51 -4.64
CA GLY A 246 -20.21 12.79 -4.47
C GLY A 246 -20.05 11.28 -4.31
N VAL A 247 -18.89 10.83 -3.86
CA VAL A 247 -18.64 9.42 -3.54
C VAL A 247 -19.42 9.01 -2.30
N ASP A 248 -19.50 9.87 -1.29
CA ASP A 248 -20.35 9.66 -0.11
C ASP A 248 -21.83 9.86 -0.47
N ILE A 249 -22.49 8.78 -0.86
CA ILE A 249 -23.90 8.77 -1.28
C ILE A 249 -24.82 8.86 -0.05
N VAL A 250 -24.40 8.25 1.06
CA VAL A 250 -25.17 8.19 2.31
C VAL A 250 -25.07 9.48 3.12
N GLY A 251 -24.01 10.28 2.90
CA GLY A 251 -23.78 11.59 3.50
C GLY A 251 -23.31 11.51 4.95
N ASP A 252 -22.68 10.41 5.35
CA ASP A 252 -22.22 10.16 6.72
C ASP A 252 -20.73 10.50 6.94
N SER A 253 -20.09 11.08 5.92
CA SER A 253 -18.67 11.44 5.89
C SER A 253 -17.71 10.25 5.99
N LEU A 254 -18.20 9.04 5.74
CA LEU A 254 -17.41 7.83 5.57
C LEU A 254 -17.58 7.37 4.12
N ILE A 255 -16.50 6.91 3.48
CA ILE A 255 -16.55 6.47 2.07
C ILE A 255 -16.59 4.97 2.02
N SER A 256 -17.63 4.36 1.45
CA SER A 256 -17.74 2.92 1.33
C SER A 256 -17.07 2.32 0.10
N TYR A 257 -16.70 1.04 0.13
CA TYR A 257 -16.27 0.24 -0.99
C TYR A 257 -17.37 0.14 -2.03
N ALA A 258 -18.64 0.08 -1.61
CA ALA A 258 -19.77 0.10 -2.53
C ALA A 258 -19.89 1.45 -3.24
N GLU A 259 -19.76 2.54 -2.49
CA GLU A 259 -19.70 3.91 -3.00
C GLU A 259 -18.53 4.10 -3.96
N ALA A 260 -17.33 3.71 -3.55
CA ALA A 260 -16.12 3.79 -4.35
C ALA A 260 -16.17 2.92 -5.62
N ALA A 261 -16.81 1.74 -5.55
CA ALA A 261 -16.97 0.85 -6.71
C ALA A 261 -17.88 1.42 -7.81
N SER A 262 -18.73 2.41 -7.48
CA SER A 262 -19.59 3.07 -8.46
C SER A 262 -18.86 4.14 -9.29
N ILE A 263 -17.65 4.53 -8.88
CA ILE A 263 -16.90 5.61 -9.51
C ILE A 263 -16.26 5.12 -10.80
N VAL A 264 -16.73 5.65 -11.93
CA VAL A 264 -16.10 5.43 -13.25
C VAL A 264 -15.01 6.48 -13.52
N THR A 265 -15.17 7.68 -12.97
CA THR A 265 -14.22 8.78 -13.10
C THR A 265 -14.08 9.52 -11.78
N LEU A 266 -12.87 9.59 -11.25
CA LEU A 266 -12.52 10.35 -10.06
C LEU A 266 -11.61 11.52 -10.42
N ASP A 267 -11.99 12.75 -10.06
CA ASP A 267 -11.15 13.95 -10.15
C ASP A 267 -10.94 14.59 -8.78
N VAL A 268 -9.75 14.39 -8.23
CA VAL A 268 -9.33 14.93 -6.92
C VAL A 268 -8.16 15.91 -7.10
N SER A 269 -8.06 16.53 -8.27
CA SER A 269 -6.97 17.47 -8.59
C SER A 269 -7.06 18.77 -7.79
N ASN A 270 -5.92 19.38 -7.45
CA ASN A 270 -5.83 20.67 -6.72
C ASN A 270 -6.39 20.66 -5.28
N ASN A 271 -6.38 19.51 -4.60
CA ASN A 271 -6.92 19.40 -3.23
C ASN A 271 -5.83 19.41 -2.14
N GLY A 272 -4.54 19.50 -2.52
CA GLY A 272 -3.43 19.46 -1.56
C GLY A 272 -3.22 18.07 -0.96
N ILE A 273 -3.63 17.02 -1.67
CA ILE A 273 -3.57 15.62 -1.22
C ILE A 273 -2.11 15.17 -1.19
N SER A 274 -1.70 14.52 -0.10
CA SER A 274 -0.37 13.95 0.07
C SER A 274 -0.34 12.43 -0.03
N ASP A 275 -1.48 11.78 0.24
CA ASP A 275 -1.64 10.33 0.21
C ASP A 275 -2.99 9.93 -0.41
N LEU A 276 -2.95 9.07 -1.44
CA LEU A 276 -4.13 8.50 -2.12
C LEU A 276 -4.43 7.07 -1.66
N THR A 277 -3.90 6.64 -0.52
CA THR A 277 -4.23 5.36 0.09
C THR A 277 -5.74 5.17 0.16
N GLY A 278 -6.18 3.99 -0.26
CA GLY A 278 -7.59 3.65 -0.41
C GLY A 278 -8.13 3.81 -1.84
N ILE A 279 -7.40 4.45 -2.75
CA ILE A 279 -7.89 4.63 -4.13
C ILE A 279 -8.21 3.29 -4.83
N ARG A 280 -9.36 3.27 -5.51
CA ARG A 280 -9.85 2.18 -6.37
C ARG A 280 -10.51 2.79 -7.61
N ALA A 281 -10.24 2.25 -8.79
CA ALA A 281 -10.77 2.74 -10.07
C ALA A 281 -10.75 1.69 -11.19
#